data_AF-A0A2V8JZT2-F1
#
_entry.id   AF-A0A2V8JZT2-F1
#
_cell.length_a   1.000
_cell.length_b   1.000
_cell.length_c   1.000
_cell.angle_alpha   90.00
_cell.angle_beta   90.00
_cell.angle_gamma   90.00
#
_symmetry.space_group_name_H-M   'P 1'
#
loop_
_entity.id
_entity.type
_entity.pdbx_description
1 polymer ?
#
loop_
_entity_poly.entity_id
_entity_poly.type
_entity_poly.pdbx_seq_one_letter_code
_entity_poly.pdbx_strand_id
1 'polypeptide(L)' 'MNRRKRWQKVLDAEMKREFDSEQHQVEIEVLEDTPVYLHVSISVDDGTLPASIRPTTGTFIRHKSER' A
#
# COMPACT_ATOMS: atom_id res chain seq x y z
N MET A 1 -6.02 18.31 10.62
CA MET A 1 -5.15 17.12 10.80
C MET A 1 -5.59 16.06 9.79
N ASN A 2 -4.85 15.91 8.69
CA ASN A 2 -5.29 15.11 7.54
C ASN A 2 -5.20 13.62 7.81
N ARG A 3 -6.32 12.90 7.59
CA ARG A 3 -6.45 11.45 7.76
C ARG A 3 -5.35 10.66 7.03
N ARG A 4 -4.87 11.16 5.88
CA ARG A 4 -3.72 10.60 5.12
C ARG A 4 -2.44 10.44 5.94
N LYS A 5 -2.05 11.43 6.75
CA LYS A 5 -0.79 11.37 7.54
C LYS A 5 -0.83 10.34 8.66
N ARG A 6 -2.03 10.05 9.18
CA ARG A 6 -2.21 9.08 10.27
C ARG A 6 -2.04 7.65 9.77
N TRP A 7 -2.56 7.35 8.58
CA TRP A 7 -2.45 6.01 7.99
C TRP A 7 -1.03 5.72 7.51
N GLN A 8 -0.29 6.72 7.00
CA GLN A 8 1.11 6.54 6.61
C GLN A 8 1.95 5.93 7.75
N LYS A 9 1.84 6.49 8.97
CA LYS A 9 2.63 6.00 10.11
C LYS A 9 2.26 4.56 10.53
N VAL A 10 1.00 4.17 10.38
CA VAL A 10 0.55 2.80 10.68
C VAL A 10 1.10 1.84 9.64
N LEU A 11 1.04 2.23 8.36
CA LEU A 11 1.55 1.46 7.24
C LEU A 11 3.07 1.28 7.32
N ASP A 12 3.82 2.34 7.61
CA ASP A 12 5.28 2.28 7.77
C ASP A 12 5.70 1.35 8.92
N ALA A 13 4.91 1.34 10.02
CA ALA A 13 5.20 0.53 11.20
C ALA A 13 4.88 -0.96 10.99
N GLU A 14 3.79 -1.29 10.30
CA GLU A 14 3.45 -2.67 9.95
C GLU A 14 4.43 -3.23 8.91
N MET A 15 4.74 -2.45 7.87
CA MET A 15 5.71 -2.85 6.84
C MET A 15 7.09 -3.14 7.43
N LYS A 16 7.56 -2.32 8.38
CA LYS A 16 8.84 -2.53 9.05
C LYS A 16 8.87 -3.80 9.92
N ARG A 17 7.72 -4.25 10.43
CA ARG A 17 7.64 -5.45 11.27
C ARG A 17 7.68 -6.75 10.48
N GLU A 18 7.10 -6.75 9.29
CA GLU A 18 6.98 -7.98 8.47
C GLU A 18 8.24 -8.28 7.64
N PHE A 19 9.09 -7.27 7.35
CA PHE A 19 10.20 -7.37 6.38
C PHE A 19 11.60 -7.16 6.97
N ASP A 20 11.88 -7.67 8.18
CA ASP A 20 13.17 -7.50 8.90
C ASP A 20 14.40 -8.18 8.24
N SER A 21 14.37 -8.50 6.94
CA SER A 21 15.55 -9.03 6.23
C SER A 21 15.72 -8.60 4.77
N GLU A 22 14.71 -8.03 4.10
CA GLU A 22 14.85 -7.58 2.71
C GLU A 22 14.03 -6.29 2.53
N GLN A 23 14.70 -5.21 2.09
CA GLN A 23 14.10 -3.88 1.97
C GLN A 23 13.11 -3.82 0.80
N HIS A 24 11.89 -4.30 1.03
CA HIS A 24 10.80 -4.15 0.10
C HIS A 24 10.22 -2.74 0.21
N GLN A 25 10.27 -1.98 -0.88
CA GLN A 25 9.54 -0.73 -1.01
C GLN A 25 8.10 -1.06 -1.40
N VAL A 26 7.16 -0.70 -0.54
CA VAL A 26 5.72 -0.86 -0.82
C VAL A 26 5.12 0.52 -1.11
N GLU A 27 4.55 0.68 -2.30
CA GLU A 27 3.80 1.87 -2.69
C GLU A 27 2.30 1.54 -2.70
N ILE A 28 1.50 2.42 -2.09
CA ILE A 28 0.04 2.26 -2.01
C ILE A 28 -0.61 3.49 -2.64
N GLU A 29 -1.42 3.27 -3.67
CA GLU A 29 -2.15 4.31 -4.38
C GLU A 29 -3.66 4.07 -4.26
N VAL A 30 -4.41 5.12 -3.91
CA VAL A 30 -5.88 5.05 -3.94
C VAL A 30 -6.34 5.43 -5.35
N LEU A 31 -6.81 4.44 -6.09
CA LEU A 31 -7.31 4.63 -7.46
C LEU A 31 -8.72 5.21 -7.45
N GLU A 32 -9.55 4.80 -6.50
CA GLU A 32 -10.93 5.30 -6.38
C GLU A 32 -11.40 5.33 -4.92
N ASP A 33 -12.04 6.43 -4.54
CA ASP A 33 -12.57 6.64 -3.19
C ASP A 33 -14.07 7.02 -3.27
N THR A 34 -14.94 6.00 -3.23
CA THR A 34 -16.39 6.20 -3.27
C THR A 34 -17.00 6.06 -1.86
N PRO A 35 -18.24 6.53 -1.62
CA PRO A 35 -18.89 6.30 -0.32
C PRO A 35 -19.06 4.81 0.03
N VAL A 36 -19.15 3.93 -0.97
CA VAL A 36 -19.47 2.49 -0.80
C VAL A 36 -18.22 1.62 -0.79
N TYR A 37 -17.15 2.02 -1.50
CA TYR A 37 -15.93 1.23 -1.61
C TYR A 37 -14.68 2.09 -1.76
N LEU A 38 -13.54 1.46 -1.52
CA LEU A 38 -12.21 1.98 -1.79
C LEU A 38 -11.50 1.02 -2.76
N HIS A 39 -11.00 1.55 -3.87
CA HIS A 39 -10.15 0.81 -4.81
C HIS A 39 -8.71 1.24 -4.58
N VAL A 40 -7.85 0.27 -4.27
CA VAL A 40 -6.45 0.50 -3.90
C VAL A 40 -5.55 -0.33 -4.81
N SER A 41 -4.48 0.29 -5.28
CA SER A 41 -3.32 -0.37 -5.89
C SER A 41 -2.22 -0.51 -4.85
N ILE A 42 -1.59 -1.68 -4.82
CA ILE A 42 -0.38 -1.95 -4.04
C ILE A 42 0.70 -2.37 -5.03
N SER A 43 1.85 -1.72 -4.96
CA SER A 43 3.05 -2.07 -5.70
C SER A 43 4.12 -2.48 -4.70
N VAL A 44 4.75 -3.63 -4.94
CA VAL A 44 5.89 -4.12 -4.15
C VAL A 44 7.12 -4.15 -5.04
N ASP A 45 8.16 -3.42 -4.62
CA ASP A 45 9.48 -3.42 -5.23
C ASP A 45 10.47 -3.99 -4.23
N ASP A 46 11.17 -5.05 -4.60
CA ASP A 46 12.21 -5.70 -3.78
C ASP A 46 13.57 -4.98 -3.88
N GLY A 47 13.64 -3.88 -4.65
CA GLY A 47 14.85 -3.09 -4.84
C GLY A 47 15.91 -3.78 -5.70
N THR A 48 15.62 -4.95 -6.26
CA THR A 48 16.55 -5.71 -7.08
C THR A 48 16.38 -5.36 -8.56
N LEU A 49 17.49 -5.10 -9.27
CA LEU A 49 17.45 -4.95 -10.72
C LEU A 49 17.45 -6.35 -11.37
N PRO A 50 16.55 -6.64 -12.33
CA PRO A 50 15.68 -5.71 -13.06
C PRO A 50 14.24 -5.59 -12.50
N ALA A 51 13.91 -6.24 -11.38
CA ALA A 51 12.56 -6.23 -10.81
C ALA A 51 12.08 -4.81 -10.42
N SER A 52 12.98 -3.91 -9.99
CA SER A 52 12.64 -2.48 -9.76
C SER A 52 12.26 -1.70 -11.01
N ILE A 53 12.42 -2.26 -12.22
CA ILE A 53 11.93 -1.64 -13.47
C ILE A 53 10.43 -1.89 -13.63
N ARG A 54 9.89 -2.95 -13.01
CA ARG A 54 8.48 -3.30 -13.01
C ARG A 54 8.10 -3.94 -11.66
N PRO A 55 7.81 -3.11 -10.64
CA PRO A 55 7.32 -3.59 -9.36
C PRO A 55 6.13 -4.54 -9.55
N THR A 56 5.99 -5.53 -8.67
CA THR A 56 4.82 -6.40 -8.71
C THR A 56 3.63 -5.61 -8.20
N THR A 57 2.67 -5.34 -9.10
CA THR A 57 1.48 -4.55 -8.78
C THR A 57 0.24 -5.44 -8.67
N GLY A 58 -0.60 -5.14 -7.68
CA GLY A 58 -1.89 -5.79 -7.47
C GLY A 58 -2.93 -4.77 -7.03
N THR A 59 -4.17 -4.92 -7.49
CA THR A 59 -5.28 -4.06 -7.08
C THR A 59 -6.33 -4.86 -6.34
N PHE A 60 -7.02 -4.21 -5.41
CA PHE A 60 -8.20 -4.78 -4.76
C PHE A 60 -9.23 -3.71 -4.42
N ILE A 61 -10.49 -4.13 -4.38
CA ILE A 61 -11.61 -3.31 -3.97
C ILE A 61 -12.05 -3.76 -2.59
N ARG A 62 -12.16 -2.80 -1.65
CA ARG A 62 -12.70 -3.04 -0.32
C ARG A 62 -13.95 -2.22 -0.10
N HIS A 63 -15.05 -2.90 0.20
CA HIS A 63 -16.29 -2.23 0.62
C HIS A 63 -16.08 -1.55 1.97
N LYS A 64 -16.50 -0.28 2.06
CA LYS A 64 -16.56 0.45 3.31
C LYS A 64 -17.78 -0.09 4.04
N SER A 65 -17.56 -0.92 5.05
CA SER A 65 -18.66 -1.35 5.91
C SER A 65 -19.27 -0.11 6.53
N GLU A 66 -20.57 0.11 6.34
CA GLU A 66 -21.35 1.02 7.15
C GLU A 66 -21.25 0.51 8.60
N ARG A 67 -20.55 1.28 9.43
CA ARG A 67 -20.43 1.02 10.87
C ARG A 67 -21.23 2.08 11.61
#